data_AF-A0A7V9CXD7-F1
#
_entry.id   AF-A0A7V9CXD7-F1
#
_cell.length_a   1.000
_cell.length_b   1.000
_cell.length_c   1.000
_cell.angle_alpha   90.00
_cell.angle_beta   90.00
_cell.angle_gamma   90.00
#
_symmetry.space_group_name_H-M   'P 1'
#
loop_
_entity.id
_entity.type
_entity.pdbx_description
1 polymer ?
#
loop_
_entity_poly.entity_id
_entity_poly.type
_entity_poly.pdbx_seq_one_letter_code
_entity_poly.pdbx_strand_id
1 'polypeptide(L)'
;MPPLWRLLLLFSPDAHRAPVTSSRNLGATKEQLEDVFRRSLGAERTVWLPHGLIDDRTGGHMDNVAAFVGPGRVLCQAVGDDDPNSGRLAQNRTALVAAGLEVIDFDVPPSPIRYLNFYIGNGCVIVPVAGSSNDRRALALLREAFPDREVVGVPGHALANGGGGVHCITQQIPLARAY
;
A
#
# COMPACT_ATOMS: atom_id res chain seq x y z
N MET A 1 -7.07 -23.35 -4.92
CA MET A 1 -6.42 -22.04 -4.69
C MET A 1 -6.98 -21.46 -3.41
N PRO A 2 -6.15 -20.87 -2.56
CA PRO A 2 -6.64 -20.29 -1.32
C PRO A 2 -7.55 -19.08 -1.58
N PRO A 3 -8.48 -18.74 -0.67
CA PRO A 3 -9.34 -17.58 -0.87
C PRO A 3 -8.50 -16.29 -0.94
N LEU A 4 -8.87 -15.38 -1.84
CA LEU A 4 -8.16 -14.11 -2.09
C LEU A 4 -8.00 -13.19 -0.85
N TRP A 5 -8.69 -13.50 0.26
CA TRP A 5 -8.63 -12.75 1.52
C TRP A 5 -7.50 -13.18 2.49
N ARG A 6 -6.61 -14.11 2.09
CA ARG A 6 -5.43 -14.53 2.89
C ARG A 6 -4.08 -14.10 2.27
N LEU A 7 -4.09 -12.99 1.53
CA LEU A 7 -2.88 -12.46 0.88
C LEU A 7 -2.30 -11.30 1.69
N LEU A 8 -0.99 -11.32 1.90
CA LEU A 8 -0.23 -10.21 2.48
C LEU A 8 0.65 -9.58 1.40
N LEU A 9 0.63 -8.25 1.30
CA LEU A 9 1.63 -7.51 0.54
C LEU A 9 2.73 -7.07 1.52
N LEU A 10 3.99 -7.27 1.16
CA LEU A 10 5.14 -6.76 1.91
C LEU A 10 6.23 -6.23 0.98
N PHE A 11 7.06 -5.34 1.52
CA PHE A 11 8.31 -4.99 0.85
C PHE A 11 9.42 -5.95 1.20
N SER A 12 10.22 -6.28 0.21
CA SER A 12 11.55 -6.84 0.42
C SER A 12 12.56 -5.72 0.27
N PRO A 13 13.28 -5.30 1.33
CA PRO A 13 14.39 -4.37 1.15
C PRO A 13 15.50 -4.93 0.24
N ASP A 14 15.49 -6.24 -0.04
CA ASP A 14 16.33 -6.89 -1.04
C ASP A 14 15.53 -7.94 -1.80
N ALA A 15 14.95 -7.60 -2.96
CA ALA A 15 14.18 -8.56 -3.76
C ALA A 15 15.02 -9.78 -4.19
N HIS A 16 16.35 -9.66 -4.21
CA HIS A 16 17.26 -10.56 -4.92
C HIS A 16 18.41 -11.18 -4.10
N ARG A 17 18.49 -11.00 -2.78
CA ARG A 17 19.58 -11.61 -1.98
C ARG A 17 19.08 -12.17 -0.65
N ALA A 18 19.45 -13.41 -0.35
CA ALA A 18 19.40 -13.95 1.01
C ALA A 18 20.73 -13.68 1.70
N PRO A 19 20.76 -13.38 3.03
CA PRO A 19 19.63 -13.11 3.94
C PRO A 19 19.08 -11.68 3.82
N VAL A 20 17.88 -11.41 4.38
CA VAL A 20 17.31 -10.06 4.46
C VAL A 20 18.21 -9.21 5.35
N THR A 21 18.90 -8.23 4.76
CA THR A 21 19.89 -7.40 5.48
C THR A 21 19.26 -6.24 6.25
N SER A 22 17.93 -6.25 6.42
CA SER A 22 17.21 -5.17 7.09
C SER A 22 17.62 -5.03 8.56
N SER A 23 17.73 -3.79 9.03
CA SER A 23 17.84 -3.47 10.46
C SER A 23 16.59 -3.86 11.28
N ARG A 24 15.53 -4.36 10.63
CA ARG A 24 14.29 -4.81 11.29
C ARG A 24 14.46 -6.22 11.86
N ASN A 25 14.80 -7.17 11.01
CA ASN A 25 14.92 -8.59 11.36
C ASN A 25 16.26 -9.14 10.86
N LEU A 26 17.35 -8.80 11.57
CA LEU A 26 18.70 -9.14 11.16
C LEU A 26 18.89 -10.65 11.04
N GLY A 27 19.30 -11.12 9.86
CA GLY A 27 19.61 -12.53 9.60
C GLY A 27 18.39 -13.42 9.33
N ALA A 28 17.17 -12.87 9.35
CA ALA A 28 15.97 -13.63 8.99
C ALA A 28 15.91 -13.90 7.48
N THR A 29 15.47 -15.10 7.09
CA THR A 29 15.15 -15.42 5.69
C THR A 29 13.70 -15.04 5.37
N LYS A 30 13.37 -14.98 4.07
CA LYS A 30 11.98 -14.70 3.65
C LYS A 30 11.02 -15.78 4.14
N GLU A 31 11.43 -17.04 4.10
CA GLU A 31 10.63 -18.19 4.53
C GLU A 31 10.33 -18.12 6.02
N GLN A 32 11.31 -17.72 6.85
CA GLN A 32 11.11 -17.52 8.29
C GLN A 32 10.12 -16.39 8.57
N LEU A 33 10.16 -15.30 7.80
CA LEU A 33 9.21 -14.19 7.92
C LEU A 33 7.80 -14.61 7.47
N GLU A 34 7.68 -15.32 6.34
CA GLU A 34 6.41 -15.86 5.85
C GLU A 34 5.77 -16.82 6.85
N ASP A 35 6.56 -17.63 7.54
CA ASP A 35 6.10 -18.48 8.63
C ASP A 35 5.51 -17.69 9.80
N VAL A 36 6.12 -16.56 10.15
CA VAL A 36 5.57 -15.64 11.16
C VAL A 36 4.26 -15.04 10.67
N PHE A 37 4.19 -14.56 9.42
CA PHE A 37 2.95 -13.97 8.87
C PHE A 37 1.81 -14.99 8.81
N ARG A 38 2.10 -16.24 8.45
CA ARG A 38 1.10 -17.31 8.45
C ARG A 38 0.54 -17.59 9.83
N ARG A 39 1.41 -17.71 10.84
CA ARG A 39 0.99 -18.00 12.23
C ARG A 39 0.27 -16.84 12.89
N SER A 40 0.73 -15.60 12.66
CA SER A 40 0.24 -14.42 13.37
C SER A 40 -0.91 -13.72 12.66
N LEU A 41 -0.91 -13.71 11.32
CA LEU A 41 -1.90 -12.97 10.50
C LEU A 41 -2.83 -13.90 9.72
N GLY A 42 -2.56 -15.21 9.70
CA GLY A 42 -3.29 -16.16 8.85
C GLY A 42 -3.02 -15.98 7.35
N ALA A 43 -1.93 -15.29 6.99
CA ALA A 43 -1.54 -15.08 5.60
C ALA A 43 -1.01 -16.39 4.99
N GLU A 44 -1.63 -16.86 3.90
CA GLU A 44 -1.22 -18.09 3.22
C GLU A 44 -0.22 -17.83 2.11
N ARG A 45 -0.20 -16.59 1.60
CA ARG A 45 0.72 -16.15 0.57
C ARG A 45 1.18 -14.72 0.86
N THR A 46 2.45 -14.47 0.58
CA THR A 46 3.06 -13.15 0.65
C THR A 46 3.49 -12.72 -0.76
N VAL A 47 3.16 -11.49 -1.15
CA VAL A 47 3.72 -10.87 -2.36
C VAL A 47 4.78 -9.87 -1.93
N TRP A 48 6.02 -10.15 -2.30
CA TRP A 48 7.17 -9.30 -2.00
C TRP A 48 7.38 -8.30 -3.13
N LEU A 49 7.10 -7.02 -2.87
CA LEU A 49 7.42 -5.95 -3.80
C LEU A 49 8.90 -5.59 -3.71
N PRO A 50 9.58 -5.37 -4.85
CA PRO A 50 11.01 -5.15 -4.87
C PRO A 50 11.45 -3.77 -4.36
N HIS A 51 10.57 -2.75 -4.40
CA HIS A 51 10.98 -1.38 -4.15
C HIS A 51 9.96 -0.54 -3.39
N GLY A 52 10.41 0.16 -2.35
CA GLY A 52 9.72 1.37 -1.87
C GLY A 52 10.02 2.60 -2.74
N LEU A 53 9.44 3.74 -2.36
CA LEU A 53 9.72 5.05 -2.99
C LEU A 53 11.09 5.59 -2.55
N ILE A 54 11.73 6.37 -3.41
CA ILE A 54 13.06 6.97 -3.15
C ILE A 54 13.03 7.99 -2.02
N ASP A 55 11.97 8.79 -1.93
CA ASP A 55 11.81 9.87 -0.97
C ASP A 55 11.07 9.45 0.31
N ASP A 56 10.93 8.13 0.52
CA ASP A 56 10.27 7.57 1.70
C ASP A 56 11.21 7.50 2.91
N ARG A 57 10.94 8.35 3.90
CA ARG A 57 11.70 8.43 5.16
C ARG A 57 11.45 7.26 6.11
N THR A 58 10.46 6.41 5.84
CA THR A 58 10.11 5.27 6.70
C THR A 58 10.98 4.03 6.44
N GLY A 59 11.77 4.06 5.36
CA GLY A 59 12.56 2.92 4.90
C GLY A 59 11.77 1.97 3.98
N GLY A 60 10.71 2.46 3.34
CA GLY A 60 9.88 1.70 2.41
C GLY A 60 8.62 1.17 3.10
N HIS A 61 7.64 2.03 3.40
CA HIS A 61 6.32 1.62 3.90
C HIS A 61 5.32 1.45 2.76
N MET A 62 4.65 0.30 2.77
CA MET A 62 3.81 -0.17 1.66
C MET A 62 2.58 0.68 1.42
N ASP A 63 2.07 1.30 2.47
CA ASP A 63 0.90 2.16 2.45
C ASP A 63 1.07 3.42 1.59
N ASN A 64 2.28 3.69 1.08
CA ASN A 64 2.54 4.75 0.11
C ASN A 64 2.71 4.23 -1.34
N VAL A 65 2.70 2.92 -1.55
CA VAL A 65 2.96 2.30 -2.87
C VAL A 65 1.81 1.46 -3.36
N ALA A 66 1.20 0.64 -2.50
CA ALA A 66 0.09 -0.19 -2.90
C ALA A 66 -0.86 -0.48 -1.74
N ALA A 67 -2.14 -0.59 -2.04
CA ALA A 67 -3.18 -0.91 -1.07
C ALA A 67 -4.22 -1.85 -1.67
N PHE A 68 -4.65 -2.85 -0.91
CA PHE A 68 -5.81 -3.65 -1.31
C PHE A 68 -7.07 -2.78 -1.30
N VAL A 69 -7.83 -2.86 -2.39
CA VAL A 69 -9.15 -2.21 -2.51
C VAL A 69 -10.29 -3.23 -2.58
N GLY A 70 -9.94 -4.51 -2.63
CA GLY A 70 -10.86 -5.64 -2.56
C GLY A 70 -10.12 -6.96 -2.69
N PRO A 71 -10.81 -8.11 -2.57
CA PRO A 71 -10.19 -9.41 -2.77
C PRO A 71 -9.56 -9.51 -4.16
N GLY A 72 -8.24 -9.72 -4.22
CA GLY A 72 -7.49 -9.84 -5.47
C GLY A 72 -7.27 -8.53 -6.23
N ARG A 73 -7.68 -7.38 -5.68
CA ARG A 73 -7.61 -6.06 -6.34
C ARG A 73 -6.74 -5.11 -5.53
N VAL A 74 -5.79 -4.47 -6.20
CA VAL A 74 -4.83 -3.55 -5.58
C VAL A 74 -4.77 -2.24 -6.34
N LEU A 75 -4.78 -1.12 -5.61
CA LEU A 75 -4.26 0.14 -6.14
C LEU A 75 -2.74 0.11 -6.03
N CYS A 76 -2.04 0.56 -7.07
CA CYS A 76 -0.59 0.71 -7.09
C CYS A 76 -0.23 2.11 -7.58
N GLN A 77 0.63 2.82 -6.86
CA GLN A 77 1.12 4.14 -7.28
C GLN A 77 1.73 4.04 -8.69
N ALA A 78 1.34 4.97 -9.55
CA ALA A 78 1.94 5.19 -10.85
C ALA A 78 2.41 6.64 -10.96
N VAL A 79 3.40 6.88 -11.81
CA VAL A 79 4.02 8.18 -12.05
C VAL A 79 4.44 8.27 -13.51
N GLY A 80 4.69 9.48 -14.00
CA GLY A 80 5.23 9.72 -15.34
C GLY A 80 6.66 9.20 -15.50
N ASP A 81 7.08 9.01 -16.75
CA ASP A 81 8.39 8.46 -17.11
C ASP A 81 9.58 9.30 -16.65
N ASP A 82 9.37 10.60 -16.40
CA ASP A 82 10.35 11.54 -15.88
C ASP A 82 10.55 11.47 -14.36
N ASP A 83 9.65 10.79 -13.64
CA ASP A 83 9.77 10.61 -12.19
C ASP A 83 10.85 9.56 -11.85
N PRO A 84 11.72 9.82 -10.86
CA PRO A 84 12.78 8.88 -10.48
C PRO A 84 12.26 7.52 -9.94
N ASN A 85 10.99 7.43 -9.55
CA ASN A 85 10.35 6.19 -9.12
C ASN A 85 9.70 5.40 -10.28
N SER A 86 9.65 5.91 -11.51
CA SER A 86 8.96 5.26 -12.63
C SER A 86 9.38 3.78 -12.80
N GLY A 87 10.69 3.52 -12.92
CA GLY A 87 11.21 2.16 -13.05
C GLY A 87 10.92 1.26 -11.83
N ARG A 88 10.93 1.82 -10.62
CA ARG A 88 10.64 1.07 -9.37
C ARG A 88 9.17 0.65 -9.30
N LEU A 89 8.28 1.58 -9.62
CA LEU A 89 6.83 1.36 -9.61
C LEU A 89 6.41 0.40 -10.73
N ALA A 90 7.04 0.47 -11.91
CA ALA A 90 6.84 -0.50 -12.99
C ALA A 90 7.21 -1.93 -12.58
N GLN A 91 8.32 -2.10 -11.84
CA GLN A 91 8.73 -3.42 -11.32
C GLN A 91 7.79 -3.93 -10.22
N ASN A 92 7.33 -3.06 -9.31
CA ASN A 92 6.31 -3.41 -8.33
C ASN A 92 5.01 -3.87 -9.00
N ARG A 93 4.53 -3.11 -10.00
CA ARG A 93 3.35 -3.46 -10.79
C ARG A 93 3.51 -4.83 -11.45
N THR A 94 4.67 -5.10 -12.05
CA THR A 94 4.97 -6.41 -12.66
C THR A 94 4.89 -7.54 -11.63
N ALA A 95 5.43 -7.34 -10.43
CA ALA A 95 5.35 -8.32 -9.35
C ALA A 95 3.90 -8.57 -8.87
N LEU A 96 3.08 -7.52 -8.78
CA LEU A 96 1.65 -7.63 -8.43
C LEU A 96 0.87 -8.41 -9.50
N VAL A 97 1.07 -8.10 -10.78
CA VAL A 97 0.44 -8.82 -11.90
C VAL A 97 0.88 -10.27 -11.94
N ALA A 98 2.19 -10.55 -11.78
CA ALA A 98 2.72 -11.92 -11.71
C ALA A 98 2.16 -12.69 -10.50
N ALA A 99 1.74 -11.98 -9.44
CA ALA A 99 1.05 -12.57 -8.32
C ALA A 99 -0.44 -12.92 -8.61
N GLY A 100 -0.96 -12.57 -9.79
CA GLY A 100 -2.35 -12.82 -10.18
C GLY A 100 -3.34 -11.79 -9.62
N LEU A 101 -2.88 -10.58 -9.32
CA LEU A 101 -3.72 -9.49 -8.82
C LEU A 101 -4.20 -8.60 -9.96
N GLU A 102 -5.43 -8.12 -9.86
CA GLU A 102 -5.92 -6.99 -10.65
C GLU A 102 -5.26 -5.72 -10.11
N VAL A 103 -4.41 -5.10 -10.92
CA VAL A 103 -3.68 -3.88 -10.55
C VAL A 103 -4.35 -2.67 -11.19
N ILE A 104 -4.78 -1.74 -10.35
CA ILE A 104 -5.34 -0.46 -10.74
C ILE A 104 -4.24 0.59 -10.54
N ASP A 105 -3.83 1.22 -11.63
CA ASP A 105 -2.79 2.24 -11.59
C ASP A 105 -3.33 3.54 -10.99
N PHE A 106 -2.79 3.93 -9.84
CA PHE A 106 -3.08 5.17 -9.16
C PHE A 106 -2.19 6.28 -9.72
N ASP A 107 -2.52 6.70 -10.93
CA ASP A 107 -1.80 7.74 -11.68
C ASP A 107 -2.27 9.12 -11.24
N VAL A 108 -1.63 9.62 -10.19
CA VAL A 108 -1.77 10.97 -9.67
C VAL A 108 -0.37 11.55 -9.55
N PRO A 109 -0.13 12.78 -10.01
CA PRO A 109 1.19 13.38 -9.91
C PRO A 109 1.70 13.38 -8.46
N PRO A 110 3.01 13.13 -8.25
CA PRO A 110 3.61 13.07 -6.93
C PRO A 110 3.24 14.27 -6.07
N SER A 111 2.98 14.00 -4.79
CA SER A 111 2.69 15.04 -3.79
C SER A 111 3.34 14.69 -2.46
N PRO A 112 3.81 15.70 -1.68
CA PRO A 112 4.18 15.49 -0.29
C PRO A 112 3.06 14.86 0.54
N ILE A 113 1.80 15.05 0.12
CA ILE A 113 0.65 14.33 0.67
C ILE A 113 0.46 13.03 -0.09
N ARG A 114 0.59 11.90 0.61
CA ARG A 114 0.44 10.57 0.02
C ARG A 114 -1.03 10.15 0.02
N TYR A 115 -1.74 10.31 -1.09
CA TYR A 115 -3.15 9.95 -1.19
C TYR A 115 -3.43 8.47 -0.90
N LEU A 116 -2.51 7.56 -1.25
CA LEU A 116 -2.62 6.13 -0.93
C LEU A 116 -2.54 5.84 0.57
N ASN A 117 -2.08 6.78 1.38
CA ASN A 117 -2.06 6.70 2.84
C ASN A 117 -3.46 7.01 3.44
N PHE A 118 -4.49 6.37 2.87
CA PHE A 118 -5.89 6.51 3.27
C PHE A 118 -6.30 5.45 4.30
N TYR A 119 -7.40 5.71 5.00
CA TYR A 119 -8.01 4.75 5.92
C TYR A 119 -9.36 4.25 5.39
N ILE A 120 -9.58 2.93 5.45
CA ILE A 120 -10.88 2.32 5.11
C ILE A 120 -11.67 2.11 6.41
N GLY A 121 -12.72 2.90 6.61
CA GLY A 121 -13.66 2.76 7.72
C GLY A 121 -14.93 2.01 7.31
N ASN A 122 -15.88 1.80 8.22
CA ASN A 122 -17.18 1.25 7.85
C ASN A 122 -17.94 2.25 6.97
N GLY A 123 -18.21 1.87 5.71
CA GLY A 123 -18.95 2.70 4.75
C GLY A 123 -18.17 3.89 4.18
N CYS A 124 -16.92 4.14 4.58
CA CYS A 124 -16.15 5.29 4.11
C CYS A 124 -14.68 4.97 3.82
N VAL A 125 -14.03 5.88 3.08
CA VAL A 125 -12.59 5.95 2.87
C VAL A 125 -12.13 7.37 3.16
N ILE A 126 -11.27 7.54 4.16
CA ILE A 126 -10.74 8.85 4.59
C ILE A 126 -9.39 9.06 3.94
N VAL A 127 -9.29 10.10 3.10
CA VAL A 127 -8.14 10.32 2.21
C VAL A 127 -7.44 11.62 2.58
N PRO A 128 -6.12 11.63 2.85
CA PRO A 128 -5.40 12.88 3.01
C PRO A 128 -5.35 13.64 1.68
N VAL A 129 -5.68 14.93 1.68
CA VAL A 129 -5.66 15.79 0.48
C VAL A 129 -4.72 16.97 0.62
N ALA A 130 -4.17 17.44 -0.50
CA ALA A 130 -3.15 18.48 -0.54
C ALA A 130 -3.70 19.91 -0.67
N GLY A 131 -5.00 20.08 -0.92
CA GLY A 131 -5.57 21.37 -1.32
C GLY A 131 -5.17 21.77 -2.74
N SER A 132 -4.80 20.80 -3.58
CA SER A 132 -4.25 21.00 -4.92
C SER A 132 -5.26 20.66 -6.02
N SER A 133 -4.93 20.96 -7.27
CA SER A 133 -5.71 20.50 -8.43
C SER A 133 -5.75 18.97 -8.56
N ASN A 134 -4.74 18.27 -8.03
CA ASN A 134 -4.61 16.82 -8.14
C ASN A 134 -5.59 16.08 -7.22
N ASP A 135 -6.05 16.72 -6.15
CA ASP A 135 -7.00 16.15 -5.18
C ASP A 135 -8.24 15.60 -5.89
N ARG A 136 -8.77 16.32 -6.89
CA ARG A 136 -9.95 15.88 -7.65
C ARG A 136 -9.72 14.55 -8.35
N ARG A 137 -8.56 14.38 -8.98
CA ARG A 137 -8.19 13.15 -9.70
C ARG A 137 -7.98 11.99 -8.72
N ALA A 138 -7.27 12.24 -7.62
CA ALA A 138 -7.03 11.26 -6.57
C ALA A 138 -8.35 10.73 -5.96
N LEU A 139 -9.26 11.64 -5.60
CA LEU A 139 -10.55 11.27 -5.02
C LEU A 139 -11.45 10.56 -6.04
N ALA A 140 -11.39 10.90 -7.33
CA ALA A 140 -12.15 10.21 -8.37
C ALA A 140 -11.70 8.75 -8.54
N LEU A 141 -10.39 8.50 -8.62
CA LEU A 141 -9.83 7.15 -8.68
C LEU A 141 -10.23 6.30 -7.46
N LEU A 142 -10.20 6.89 -6.26
CA LEU A 142 -10.60 6.18 -5.05
C LEU A 142 -12.10 5.88 -5.03
N ARG A 143 -12.95 6.76 -5.58
CA ARG A 143 -14.40 6.47 -5.72
C ARG A 143 -14.66 5.31 -6.67
N GLU A 144 -13.93 5.24 -7.78
CA GLU A 144 -14.01 4.10 -8.71
C GLU A 144 -13.52 2.80 -8.05
N ALA A 145 -12.47 2.87 -7.24
CA ALA A 145 -11.93 1.71 -6.52
C ALA A 145 -12.86 1.23 -5.39
N PHE A 146 -13.64 2.14 -4.79
CA PHE A 146 -14.53 1.89 -3.66
C PHE A 146 -15.97 2.34 -3.93
N PRO A 147 -16.69 1.70 -4.87
CA PRO A 147 -18.02 2.17 -5.31
C PRO A 147 -19.08 2.14 -4.20
N ASP A 148 -18.92 1.25 -3.21
CA ASP A 148 -19.86 1.08 -2.09
C ASP A 148 -19.48 1.91 -0.85
N ARG A 149 -18.53 2.85 -0.97
CA ARG A 149 -18.05 3.66 0.16
C ARG A 149 -18.00 5.14 -0.19
N GLU A 150 -18.31 5.96 0.81
CA GLU A 150 -18.11 7.40 0.71
C GLU A 150 -16.61 7.75 0.80
N VAL A 151 -16.07 8.39 -0.24
CA VAL A 151 -14.69 8.86 -0.24
C VAL A 151 -14.63 10.31 0.23
N VAL A 152 -14.02 10.52 1.40
CA VAL A 152 -13.96 11.80 2.12
C VAL A 152 -12.52 12.30 2.17
N GLY A 153 -12.27 13.45 1.56
CA GLY A 153 -10.97 14.13 1.62
C GLY A 153 -10.81 14.95 2.91
N VAL A 154 -9.67 14.82 3.58
CA VAL A 154 -9.31 15.61 4.78
C VAL A 154 -7.95 16.28 4.61
N PRO A 155 -7.72 17.51 5.11
CA PRO A 155 -6.44 18.19 4.94
C PRO A 155 -5.25 17.36 5.47
N GLY A 156 -4.30 17.02 4.60
CA GLY A 156 -3.18 16.13 4.93
C GLY A 156 -1.92 16.81 5.47
N HIS A 157 -1.81 18.14 5.35
CA HIS A 157 -0.57 18.90 5.60
C HIS A 157 0.04 18.65 6.97
N ALA A 158 -0.76 18.67 8.03
CA ALA A 158 -0.27 18.46 9.39
C ALA A 158 0.38 17.07 9.56
N LEU A 159 -0.21 16.03 8.95
CA LEU A 159 0.28 14.66 9.03
C LEU A 159 1.54 14.47 8.18
N ALA A 160 1.54 15.01 6.96
CA ALA A 160 2.69 14.90 6.07
C ALA A 160 3.93 15.62 6.62
N ASN A 161 3.74 16.78 7.26
CA ASN A 161 4.82 17.47 7.97
C ASN A 161 5.37 16.64 9.15
N GLY A 162 4.51 15.82 9.78
CA GLY A 162 4.90 14.83 10.78
C GLY A 162 5.50 13.53 10.20
N GLY A 163 5.54 13.38 8.88
CA GLY A 163 6.10 12.22 8.18
C GLY A 163 5.12 11.08 7.88
N GLY A 164 3.81 11.31 7.96
CA GLY A 164 2.79 10.28 7.69
C GLY A 164 1.53 10.81 7.00
N GLY A 165 0.49 9.98 6.93
CA GLY A 165 -0.84 10.36 6.47
C GLY A 165 -1.94 9.78 7.37
N VAL A 166 -3.16 9.69 6.86
CA VAL A 166 -4.32 9.24 7.64
C VAL A 166 -4.16 7.79 8.07
N HIS A 167 -3.63 6.92 7.19
CA HIS A 167 -3.36 5.52 7.52
C HIS A 167 -2.40 5.39 8.70
N CYS A 168 -1.33 6.18 8.74
CA CYS A 168 -0.29 6.09 9.77
C CYS A 168 -0.79 6.43 11.20
N ILE A 169 -1.88 7.17 11.35
CA ILE A 169 -2.42 7.59 12.65
C ILE A 169 -3.68 6.81 13.06
N THR A 170 -4.06 5.79 12.29
CA THR A 170 -5.25 4.98 12.53
C THR A 170 -4.90 3.50 12.68
N GLN A 171 -5.69 2.79 13.48
CA GLN A 171 -5.59 1.34 13.63
C GLN A 171 -7.00 0.77 13.83
N GLN A 172 -7.48 -0.02 12.87
CA GLN A 172 -8.82 -0.60 12.94
C GLN A 172 -8.90 -1.71 13.99
N ILE A 173 -10.04 -1.79 14.67
CA ILE A 173 -10.43 -2.93 15.49
C ILE A 173 -11.59 -3.63 14.75
N PRO A 174 -11.35 -4.79 14.13
CA PRO A 174 -12.41 -5.53 13.45
C PRO A 174 -13.51 -5.93 14.44
N LEU A 175 -14.76 -5.88 13.98
CA LEU A 175 -15.86 -6.47 14.74
C LEU A 175 -15.62 -7.97 14.88
N ALA A 176 -15.84 -8.50 16.09
CA ALA A 176 -15.86 -9.94 16.30
C ALA A 176 -16.92 -10.56 15.39
N ARG A 177 -16.57 -11.59 14.62
CA ARG A 177 -17.57 -12.41 13.95
C ARG A 177 -18.32 -13.18 15.04
N ALA A 178 -19.64 -13.01 15.09
CA ALA A 178 -20.49 -13.96 15.80
C ALA A 178 -20.34 -15.31 15.08
N TYR A 179 -19.92 -16.34 15.83
CA TYR A 179 -19.83 -17.72 15.36
C TYR A 179 -21.17 -18.42 15.55
#